data_AF-A0A9E5KDU1-F1
#
_entry.id   AF-A0A9E5KDU1-F1
#
_cell.length_a   1.000
_cell.length_b   1.000
_cell.length_c   1.000
_cell.angle_alpha   90.00
_cell.angle_beta   90.00
_cell.angle_gamma   90.00
#
_symmetry.space_group_name_H-M   'P 1'
#
loop_
_entity.id
_entity.type
_entity.pdbx_description
1 polymer ?
#
loop_
_entity_poly.entity_id
_entity_poly.type
_entity_poly.pdbx_seq_one_letter_code
_entity_poly.pdbx_strand_id
1 'polypeptide(L)'
;MTFLNVLSPQIKASEAMSRVMDVDRVPAAVAGLTSSDAAMVLAKNNPRMAVRLIAGWLSTRECIWWAGLCMAQLRKAGADVGAPDLLHKIVRWVTHPLPETMKPLENAGESLRSGPIGLLASGVLLTRENISPSKDHPVAPVAGLANRMAAMSILGGAGRWPADNRKACLDHMVNLGLDVAECLHQWDEKAVAAHPGLRTVSSRAFLTSSGNIWENWK
;
A
#
# COMPACT_ATOMS: atom_id res chain seq x y z
N MET A 1 2.27 -5.78 -18.11
CA MET A 1 2.14 -5.68 -16.64
C MET A 1 0.68 -5.51 -16.30
N THR A 2 0.20 -6.19 -15.28
CA THR A 2 -1.22 -6.14 -14.89
C THR A 2 -1.37 -5.22 -13.69
N PHE A 3 -1.83 -4.00 -13.93
CA PHE A 3 -2.17 -3.06 -12.87
C PHE A 3 -3.67 -3.04 -12.63
N LEU A 4 -4.06 -3.12 -11.36
CA LEU A 4 -5.42 -2.74 -11.00
C LEU A 4 -5.58 -1.24 -11.17
N ASN A 5 -6.68 -0.85 -11.82
CA ASN A 5 -7.11 0.55 -11.85
C ASN A 5 -7.60 0.98 -10.46
N VAL A 6 -7.40 2.26 -10.16
CA VAL A 6 -7.99 2.91 -8.99
C VAL A 6 -9.52 2.79 -9.04
N LEU A 7 -10.17 2.52 -7.92
CA LEU A 7 -11.63 2.52 -7.85
C LEU A 7 -12.17 3.91 -7.54
N SER A 8 -13.38 4.17 -8.01
CA SER A 8 -14.14 5.36 -7.60
C SER A 8 -14.31 5.40 -6.08
N PRO A 9 -14.26 6.58 -5.43
CA PRO A 9 -14.48 6.70 -4.00
C PRO A 9 -15.84 6.19 -3.52
N GLN A 10 -16.83 6.15 -4.43
CA GLN A 10 -18.19 5.69 -4.16
C GLN A 10 -18.35 4.18 -4.28
N ILE A 11 -17.29 3.45 -4.66
CA ILE A 11 -17.33 2.00 -4.73
C ILE A 11 -17.57 1.42 -3.33
N LYS A 12 -18.30 0.31 -3.26
CA LYS A 12 -18.57 -0.36 -1.99
C LYS A 12 -17.27 -0.87 -1.37
N ALA A 13 -17.14 -0.74 -0.06
CA ALA A 13 -15.95 -1.19 0.67
C ALA A 13 -15.69 -2.69 0.49
N SER A 14 -16.76 -3.50 0.34
CA SER A 14 -16.65 -4.94 0.03
C SER A 14 -15.94 -5.22 -1.28
N GLU A 15 -16.18 -4.42 -2.32
CA GLU A 15 -15.54 -4.57 -3.63
C GLU A 15 -14.07 -4.14 -3.61
N ALA A 16 -13.76 -3.06 -2.89
CA ALA A 16 -12.36 -2.69 -2.68
C ALA A 16 -11.61 -3.77 -1.87
N MET A 17 -12.19 -4.25 -0.76
CA MET A 17 -11.55 -5.26 0.08
C MET A 17 -11.39 -6.61 -0.61
N SER A 18 -12.30 -7.02 -1.48
CA SER A 18 -12.20 -8.30 -2.20
C SER A 18 -10.96 -8.40 -3.09
N ARG A 19 -10.33 -7.27 -3.42
CA ARG A 19 -9.04 -7.23 -4.14
C ARG A 19 -7.87 -7.70 -3.28
N VAL A 20 -7.95 -7.61 -1.95
CA VAL A 20 -6.82 -7.90 -1.05
C VAL A 20 -7.10 -8.97 -0.01
N MET A 21 -8.35 -9.38 0.16
CA MET A 21 -8.76 -10.41 1.11
C MET A 21 -10.04 -11.13 0.66
N ASP A 22 -10.33 -12.24 1.31
CA ASP A 22 -11.52 -13.03 1.03
C ASP A 22 -12.79 -12.27 1.50
N VAL A 23 -13.86 -12.37 0.71
CA VAL A 23 -15.10 -11.58 0.92
C VAL A 23 -15.80 -11.93 2.23
N ASP A 24 -15.73 -13.18 2.66
CA ASP A 24 -16.27 -13.70 3.93
C ASP A 24 -15.62 -13.04 5.16
N ARG A 25 -14.42 -12.45 4.99
CA ARG A 25 -13.70 -11.76 6.06
C ARG A 25 -14.00 -10.26 6.12
N VAL A 26 -14.80 -9.73 5.20
CA VAL A 26 -15.20 -8.30 5.20
C VAL A 26 -16.22 -8.07 6.31
N PRO A 27 -15.99 -7.13 7.26
CA PRO A 27 -16.94 -6.89 8.33
C PRO A 27 -18.28 -6.36 7.78
N ALA A 28 -19.39 -7.01 8.15
CA ALA A 28 -20.73 -6.63 7.68
C ALA A 28 -21.07 -5.16 7.96
N ALA A 29 -20.59 -4.61 9.08
CA ALA A 29 -20.80 -3.22 9.49
C ALA A 29 -20.25 -2.18 8.49
N VAL A 30 -19.29 -2.54 7.64
CA VAL A 30 -18.69 -1.63 6.65
C VAL A 30 -18.89 -2.08 5.21
N ALA A 31 -19.28 -3.34 4.98
CA ALA A 31 -19.38 -3.94 3.65
C ALA A 31 -20.27 -3.16 2.67
N GLY A 32 -21.36 -2.57 3.18
CA GLY A 32 -22.31 -1.78 2.40
C GLY A 32 -21.99 -0.29 2.29
N LEU A 33 -20.99 0.21 3.03
CA LEU A 33 -20.58 1.61 2.98
C LEU A 33 -19.75 1.90 1.73
N THR A 34 -19.65 3.18 1.37
CA THR A 34 -18.67 3.64 0.40
C THR A 34 -17.26 3.39 0.95
N SER A 35 -16.27 3.21 0.07
CA SER A 35 -14.90 2.91 0.48
C SER A 35 -14.30 4.02 1.34
N SER A 36 -14.66 5.28 1.10
CA SER A 36 -14.27 6.36 1.99
C SER A 36 -14.93 6.29 3.36
N ASP A 37 -16.25 6.13 3.42
CA ASP A 37 -16.95 6.15 4.71
C ASP A 37 -16.50 4.97 5.57
N ALA A 38 -16.33 3.80 4.94
CA ALA A 38 -15.70 2.65 5.56
C ALA A 38 -14.28 2.94 6.03
N ALA A 39 -13.45 3.65 5.25
CA ALA A 39 -12.09 3.98 5.65
C ALA A 39 -12.06 4.85 6.92
N MET A 40 -12.98 5.82 7.04
CA MET A 40 -13.10 6.63 8.27
C MET A 40 -13.51 5.78 9.49
N VAL A 41 -14.51 4.91 9.33
CA VAL A 41 -14.97 4.02 10.40
C VAL A 41 -13.87 3.05 10.83
N LEU A 42 -13.17 2.46 9.86
CA LEU A 42 -12.12 1.49 10.12
C LEU A 42 -10.85 2.15 10.67
N ALA A 43 -10.48 3.36 10.23
CA ALA A 43 -9.33 4.07 10.79
C ALA A 43 -9.46 4.23 12.31
N LYS A 44 -10.67 4.55 12.79
CA LYS A 44 -10.95 4.69 14.22
C LYS A 44 -10.98 3.35 14.97
N ASN A 45 -11.67 2.35 14.40
CA ASN A 45 -12.04 1.14 15.15
C ASN A 45 -11.14 -0.06 14.86
N ASN A 46 -10.57 -0.15 13.66
CA ASN A 46 -9.74 -1.26 13.22
C ASN A 46 -8.75 -0.82 12.11
N PRO A 47 -7.67 -0.10 12.47
CA PRO A 47 -6.75 0.47 11.49
C PRO A 47 -6.07 -0.58 10.61
N ARG A 48 -5.91 -1.81 11.11
CA ARG A 48 -5.39 -2.93 10.29
C ARG A 48 -6.31 -3.30 9.14
N MET A 49 -7.62 -3.13 9.32
CA MET A 49 -8.60 -3.35 8.27
C MET A 49 -8.72 -2.12 7.36
N ALA A 50 -8.54 -0.91 7.90
CA ALA A 50 -8.42 0.30 7.08
C ALA A 50 -7.24 0.19 6.09
N VAL A 51 -6.10 -0.36 6.53
CA VAL A 51 -4.95 -0.60 5.64
C VAL A 51 -5.33 -1.49 4.45
N ARG A 52 -6.09 -2.57 4.69
CA ARG A 52 -6.55 -3.49 3.64
C ARG A 52 -7.55 -2.79 2.70
N LEU A 53 -8.52 -2.06 3.25
CA LEU A 53 -9.47 -1.31 2.45
C LEU A 53 -8.77 -0.33 1.50
N ILE A 54 -7.87 0.49 2.04
CA ILE A 54 -7.12 1.48 1.25
C ILE A 54 -6.26 0.77 0.19
N ALA A 55 -5.59 -0.32 0.55
CA ALA A 55 -4.80 -1.08 -0.41
C ALA A 55 -5.65 -1.63 -1.57
N GLY A 56 -6.87 -2.09 -1.31
CA GLY A 56 -7.78 -2.53 -2.36
C GLY A 56 -8.41 -1.39 -3.18
N TRP A 57 -8.60 -0.24 -2.56
CA TRP A 57 -9.16 0.96 -3.18
C TRP A 57 -8.19 1.59 -4.19
N LEU A 58 -6.92 1.71 -3.83
CA LEU A 58 -5.86 2.28 -4.67
C LEU A 58 -5.56 1.42 -5.91
N SER A 59 -5.04 2.06 -6.97
CA SER A 59 -4.38 1.31 -8.04
C SER A 59 -3.17 0.55 -7.53
N THR A 60 -2.70 -0.45 -8.29
CA THR A 60 -1.50 -1.22 -7.89
C THR A 60 -0.27 -0.32 -7.70
N ARG A 61 -0.08 0.69 -8.57
CA ARG A 61 1.06 1.60 -8.49
C ARG A 61 0.98 2.52 -7.26
N GLU A 62 -0.18 3.12 -7.01
CA GLU A 62 -0.42 3.95 -5.82
C GLU A 62 -0.28 3.16 -4.52
N CYS A 63 -0.77 1.92 -4.50
CA CYS A 63 -0.66 1.05 -3.33
C CYS A 63 0.82 0.73 -3.00
N ILE A 64 1.62 0.40 -4.02
CA ILE A 64 3.07 0.17 -3.85
C ILE A 64 3.77 1.45 -3.42
N TRP A 65 3.41 2.59 -4.00
CA TRP A 65 3.96 3.90 -3.63
C TRP A 65 3.67 4.25 -2.17
N TRP A 66 2.43 4.14 -1.73
CA TRP A 66 2.01 4.36 -0.35
C TRP A 66 2.80 3.48 0.63
N ALA A 67 2.91 2.17 0.36
CA ALA A 67 3.72 1.27 1.17
C ALA A 67 5.20 1.70 1.19
N GLY A 68 5.73 2.15 0.06
CA GLY A 68 7.08 2.71 -0.05
C GLY A 68 7.29 3.95 0.84
N LEU A 69 6.32 4.87 0.87
CA LEU A 69 6.35 6.04 1.76
C LEU A 69 6.32 5.62 3.24
N CYS A 70 5.45 4.67 3.61
CA CYS A 70 5.43 4.12 4.97
C CYS A 70 6.79 3.52 5.37
N MET A 71 7.40 2.71 4.49
CA MET A 71 8.71 2.12 4.77
C MET A 71 9.81 3.18 4.87
N ALA A 72 9.79 4.22 4.04
CA ALA A 72 10.73 5.32 4.10
C ALA A 72 10.66 6.05 5.45
N GLN A 73 9.45 6.33 5.95
CA GLN A 73 9.24 6.99 7.24
C GLN A 73 9.69 6.10 8.41
N LEU A 74 9.34 4.81 8.40
CA LEU A 74 9.81 3.83 9.38
C LEU A 74 11.35 3.76 9.43
N ARG A 75 12.01 3.72 8.27
CA ARG A 75 13.47 3.73 8.20
C ARG A 75 14.07 5.00 8.74
N LYS A 76 13.48 6.15 8.42
CA LYS A 76 13.91 7.45 8.96
C LYS A 76 13.80 7.50 10.49
N ALA A 77 12.83 6.78 11.05
CA ALA A 77 12.69 6.60 12.50
C ALA A 77 13.75 5.68 13.10
N GLY A 78 14.42 4.83 12.31
CA GLY A 78 15.38 3.85 12.80
C GLY A 78 14.82 2.42 12.89
N ALA A 79 13.66 2.15 12.31
CA ALA A 79 13.11 0.80 12.25
C ALA A 79 13.89 -0.10 11.28
N ASP A 80 14.21 -1.31 11.72
CA ASP A 80 14.67 -2.38 10.82
C ASP A 80 13.47 -2.95 10.05
N VAL A 81 13.28 -2.43 8.83
CA VAL A 81 12.25 -2.88 7.89
C VAL A 81 12.84 -3.60 6.68
N GLY A 82 14.12 -3.99 6.74
CA GLY A 82 14.82 -4.70 5.66
C GLY A 82 15.73 -3.82 4.81
N ALA A 83 16.11 -4.34 3.64
CA ALA A 83 17.22 -3.82 2.83
C ALA A 83 16.95 -2.42 2.24
N PRO A 84 17.76 -1.39 2.55
CA PRO A 84 17.58 -0.03 2.05
C PRO A 84 17.60 0.13 0.53
N ASP A 85 18.45 -0.63 -0.15
CA ASP A 85 18.64 -0.57 -1.59
C ASP A 85 17.40 -1.04 -2.37
N LEU A 86 16.65 -1.98 -1.79
CA LEU A 86 15.37 -2.43 -2.34
C LEU A 86 14.36 -1.28 -2.40
N LEU A 87 14.31 -0.43 -1.38
CA LEU A 87 13.37 0.69 -1.37
C LEU A 87 13.67 1.67 -2.52
N HIS A 88 14.94 1.96 -2.80
CA HIS A 88 15.31 2.80 -3.96
C HIS A 88 14.90 2.17 -5.30
N LYS A 89 15.07 0.84 -5.44
CA LYS A 89 14.65 0.10 -6.64
C LYS A 89 13.12 0.14 -6.81
N ILE A 90 12.37 -0.01 -5.72
CA ILE A 90 10.90 0.11 -5.72
C ILE A 90 10.48 1.52 -6.14
N VAL A 91 11.07 2.58 -5.57
CA VAL A 91 10.77 3.97 -5.94
C VAL A 91 11.08 4.23 -7.42
N ARG A 92 12.21 3.72 -7.93
CA ARG A 92 12.55 3.81 -9.35
C ARG A 92 11.50 3.12 -10.22
N TRP A 93 11.04 1.93 -9.84
CA TRP A 93 9.97 1.24 -10.55
C TRP A 93 8.64 2.00 -10.47
N VAL A 94 8.28 2.54 -9.29
CA VAL A 94 7.06 3.35 -9.14
C VAL A 94 7.11 4.57 -10.05
N THR A 95 8.23 5.26 -10.19
CA THR A 95 8.32 6.42 -11.09
C THR A 95 8.30 6.03 -12.57
N HIS A 96 8.90 4.89 -12.93
CA HIS A 96 9.03 4.43 -14.30
C HIS A 96 8.81 2.91 -14.39
N PRO A 97 7.56 2.42 -14.43
CA PRO A 97 7.26 0.98 -14.36
C PRO A 97 7.53 0.32 -15.71
N LEU A 98 8.81 0.14 -16.02
CA LEU A 98 9.32 -0.45 -17.26
C LEU A 98 10.14 -1.72 -16.95
N PRO A 99 10.25 -2.69 -17.88
CA PRO A 99 10.99 -3.94 -17.66
C PRO A 99 12.42 -3.74 -17.11
N GLU A 100 13.12 -2.69 -17.54
CA GLU A 100 14.48 -2.35 -17.09
C GLU A 100 14.56 -1.94 -15.61
N THR A 101 13.49 -1.35 -15.06
CA THR A 101 13.42 -1.00 -13.63
C THR A 101 13.06 -2.20 -12.77
N MET A 102 12.50 -3.24 -13.39
CA MET A 102 12.11 -4.49 -12.75
C MET A 102 13.30 -5.46 -12.59
N LYS A 103 14.20 -5.52 -13.58
CA LYS A 103 15.37 -6.42 -13.58
C LYS A 103 16.24 -6.34 -12.30
N PRO A 104 16.53 -5.17 -11.71
CA PRO A 104 17.25 -5.09 -10.44
C PRO A 104 16.52 -5.72 -9.24
N LEU A 105 15.19 -5.78 -9.27
CA LEU A 105 14.38 -6.42 -8.23
C LEU A 105 14.38 -7.95 -8.38
N GLU A 106 14.44 -8.46 -9.62
CA GLU A 106 14.60 -9.91 -9.90
C GLU A 106 15.86 -10.49 -9.31
N ASN A 107 16.95 -9.72 -9.45
CA ASN A 107 18.27 -10.13 -9.03
C ASN A 107 18.53 -9.88 -7.54
N ALA A 108 17.52 -9.46 -6.77
CA ALA A 108 17.68 -9.12 -5.36
C ALA A 108 17.81 -10.34 -4.43
N GLY A 109 17.52 -11.56 -4.92
CA GLY A 109 17.78 -12.82 -4.22
C GLY A 109 17.25 -12.84 -2.78
N GLU A 110 18.13 -13.13 -1.82
CA GLU A 110 17.78 -13.23 -0.40
C GLU A 110 17.24 -11.93 0.20
N SER A 111 17.55 -10.75 -0.36
CA SER A 111 17.00 -9.48 0.12
C SER A 111 15.48 -9.42 -0.01
N LEU A 112 14.87 -10.15 -0.95
CA LEU A 112 13.41 -10.26 -1.08
C LEU A 112 12.75 -10.93 0.12
N ARG A 113 13.50 -11.78 0.85
CA ARG A 113 13.03 -12.46 2.07
C ARG A 113 13.22 -11.60 3.32
N SER A 114 13.91 -10.46 3.21
CA SER A 114 14.27 -9.60 4.34
C SER A 114 13.19 -8.57 4.63
N GLY A 115 12.33 -8.91 5.59
CA GLY A 115 11.45 -7.96 6.26
C GLY A 115 10.36 -7.32 5.37
N PRO A 116 9.72 -6.26 5.90
CA PRO A 116 8.66 -5.52 5.22
C PRO A 116 9.02 -5.00 3.82
N ILE A 117 10.23 -4.49 3.60
CA ILE A 117 10.65 -4.00 2.28
C ILE A 117 10.79 -5.17 1.28
N GLY A 118 11.27 -6.33 1.71
CA GLY A 118 11.32 -7.54 0.88
C GLY A 118 9.93 -7.99 0.41
N LEU A 119 8.93 -7.93 1.31
CA LEU A 119 7.53 -8.18 0.95
C LEU A 119 7.01 -7.17 -0.08
N LEU A 120 7.34 -5.88 0.06
CA LEU A 120 6.94 -4.86 -0.91
C LEU A 120 7.60 -5.10 -2.27
N ALA A 121 8.91 -5.39 -2.30
CA ALA A 121 9.64 -5.73 -3.52
C ALA A 121 9.01 -6.95 -4.21
N SER A 122 8.63 -7.97 -3.45
CA SER A 122 7.90 -9.12 -3.97
C SER A 122 6.55 -8.71 -4.57
N GLY A 123 5.83 -7.78 -3.93
CA GLY A 123 4.62 -7.17 -4.49
C GLY A 123 4.84 -6.52 -5.86
N VAL A 124 5.97 -5.84 -6.06
CA VAL A 124 6.35 -5.28 -7.36
C VAL A 124 6.56 -6.38 -8.42
N LEU A 125 7.27 -7.45 -8.07
CA LEU A 125 7.50 -8.59 -8.97
C LEU A 125 6.19 -9.28 -9.38
N LEU A 126 5.19 -9.30 -8.49
CA LEU A 126 3.87 -9.88 -8.74
C LEU A 126 2.96 -9.01 -9.64
N THR A 127 3.44 -7.86 -10.13
CA THR A 127 2.73 -7.05 -11.13
C THR A 127 2.94 -7.53 -12.58
N ARG A 128 3.79 -8.55 -12.76
CA ARG A 128 4.05 -9.19 -14.06
C ARG A 128 2.85 -9.98 -14.55
N GLU A 129 2.90 -10.32 -15.82
CA GLU A 129 1.91 -11.21 -16.44
C GLU A 129 2.21 -12.69 -16.19
N ASN A 130 3.44 -13.03 -15.79
CA ASN A 130 3.86 -14.39 -15.50
C ASN A 130 4.67 -14.46 -14.20
N ILE A 131 4.23 -15.31 -13.27
CA ILE A 131 4.96 -15.65 -12.04
C ILE A 131 5.61 -17.04 -12.09
N SER A 132 5.35 -17.80 -13.15
CA SER A 132 6.03 -19.08 -13.40
C SER A 132 7.49 -18.84 -13.76
N PRO A 133 8.43 -19.67 -13.27
CA PRO A 133 9.81 -19.66 -13.75
C PRO A 133 9.92 -20.16 -15.20
N SER A 134 8.91 -20.91 -15.69
CA SER A 134 8.85 -21.36 -17.08
C SER A 134 8.12 -20.33 -17.95
N LYS A 135 8.74 -19.99 -19.09
CA LYS A 135 8.09 -19.18 -20.13
C LYS A 135 7.03 -19.95 -20.90
N ASP A 136 7.19 -21.27 -21.01
CA ASP A 136 6.29 -22.14 -21.77
C ASP A 136 5.01 -22.48 -21.00
N HIS A 137 5.02 -22.26 -19.69
CA HIS A 137 3.87 -22.47 -18.81
C HIS A 137 3.58 -21.19 -18.01
N PRO A 138 3.04 -20.14 -18.66
CA PRO A 138 2.77 -18.89 -17.99
C PRO A 138 1.65 -19.06 -16.95
N VAL A 139 1.88 -18.54 -15.75
CA VAL A 139 0.90 -18.47 -14.68
C VAL A 139 0.69 -17.00 -14.36
N ALA A 140 -0.51 -16.49 -14.61
CA ALA A 140 -0.87 -15.13 -14.25
C ALA A 140 -1.00 -15.01 -12.72
N PRO A 141 -0.49 -13.93 -12.10
CA PRO A 141 -0.75 -13.68 -10.69
C PRO A 141 -2.24 -13.40 -10.47
N VAL A 142 -2.74 -13.82 -9.32
CA VAL A 142 -4.10 -13.47 -8.88
C VAL A 142 -4.23 -11.95 -8.80
N ALA A 143 -5.34 -11.43 -9.32
CA ALA A 143 -5.64 -10.00 -9.26
C ALA A 143 -5.56 -9.47 -7.81
N GLY A 144 -4.90 -8.33 -7.62
CA GLY A 144 -4.75 -7.69 -6.31
C GLY A 144 -3.73 -8.33 -5.37
N LEU A 145 -3.02 -9.38 -5.80
CA LEU A 145 -1.94 -9.98 -5.01
C LEU A 145 -0.82 -8.98 -4.69
N ALA A 146 -0.45 -8.10 -5.63
CA ALA A 146 0.50 -7.02 -5.37
C ALA A 146 0.01 -6.05 -4.28
N ASN A 147 -1.26 -5.65 -4.34
CA ASN A 147 -1.88 -4.79 -3.33
C ASN A 147 -1.94 -5.49 -1.95
N ARG A 148 -2.20 -6.80 -1.92
CA ARG A 148 -2.13 -7.61 -0.69
C ARG A 148 -0.71 -7.61 -0.11
N MET A 149 0.32 -7.77 -0.94
CA MET A 149 1.72 -7.72 -0.49
C MET A 149 2.10 -6.34 0.05
N ALA A 150 1.66 -5.26 -0.58
CA ALA A 150 1.86 -3.91 -0.09
C ALA A 150 1.16 -3.67 1.26
N ALA A 151 -0.10 -4.10 1.42
CA ALA A 151 -0.80 -4.05 2.70
C ALA A 151 -0.06 -4.84 3.80
N MET A 152 0.41 -6.05 3.48
CA MET A 152 1.17 -6.88 4.43
C MET A 152 2.54 -6.27 4.77
N SER A 153 3.20 -5.60 3.82
CA SER A 153 4.41 -4.83 4.07
C SER A 153 4.15 -3.70 5.08
N ILE A 154 3.09 -2.92 4.91
CA ILE A 154 2.69 -1.85 5.84
C ILE A 154 2.43 -2.42 7.23
N LEU A 155 1.61 -3.48 7.32
CA LEU A 155 1.28 -4.11 8.60
C LEU A 155 2.51 -4.73 9.28
N GLY A 156 3.40 -5.35 8.50
CA GLY A 156 4.65 -5.93 8.99
C GLY A 156 5.62 -4.85 9.48
N GLY A 157 5.71 -3.72 8.76
CA GLY A 157 6.51 -2.56 9.15
C GLY A 157 5.98 -1.89 10.41
N ALA A 158 4.68 -1.66 10.51
CA ALA A 158 4.07 -1.15 11.73
C ALA A 158 4.27 -2.09 12.94
N GLY A 159 4.34 -3.41 12.70
CA GLY A 159 4.70 -4.39 13.73
C GLY A 159 6.11 -4.21 14.31
N ARG A 160 7.01 -3.53 13.58
CA ARG A 160 8.35 -3.17 14.05
C ARG A 160 8.35 -1.96 14.99
N TRP A 161 7.24 -1.21 15.05
CA TRP A 161 7.11 -0.09 15.98
C TRP A 161 7.02 -0.58 17.44
N PRO A 162 7.59 0.14 18.42
CA PRO A 162 7.45 -0.17 19.84
C PRO A 162 5.97 -0.37 20.23
N ALA A 163 5.71 -1.40 21.06
CA ALA A 163 4.36 -1.92 21.30
C ALA A 163 3.35 -0.83 21.68
N ASP A 164 3.74 0.05 22.59
CA ASP A 164 2.89 1.11 23.15
C ASP A 164 2.44 2.14 22.10
N ASN A 165 3.21 2.31 21.02
CA ASN A 165 2.95 3.29 19.97
C ASN A 165 2.53 2.67 18.63
N ARG A 166 2.36 1.35 18.55
CA ARG A 166 1.96 0.66 17.30
C ARG A 166 0.65 1.15 16.72
N LYS A 167 -0.32 1.47 17.59
CA LYS A 167 -1.61 2.01 17.14
C LYS A 167 -1.41 3.37 16.46
N ALA A 168 -0.70 4.29 17.10
CA ALA A 168 -0.42 5.61 16.54
C ALA A 168 0.37 5.52 15.22
N CYS A 169 1.33 4.59 15.13
CA CYS A 169 2.04 4.28 13.89
C CYS A 169 1.10 3.83 12.78
N LEU A 170 0.20 2.88 13.06
CA LEU A 170 -0.80 2.42 12.09
C LEU A 170 -1.77 3.53 11.69
N ASP A 171 -2.26 4.32 12.65
CA ASP A 171 -3.16 5.44 12.38
C ASP A 171 -2.49 6.45 11.43
N HIS A 172 -1.21 6.77 11.66
CA HIS A 172 -0.42 7.61 10.76
C HIS A 172 -0.29 7.00 9.35
N MET A 173 0.00 5.70 9.24
CA MET A 173 0.10 5.03 7.94
C MET A 173 -1.23 5.01 7.19
N VAL A 174 -2.35 4.87 7.91
CA VAL A 174 -3.71 4.97 7.35
C VAL A 174 -3.96 6.39 6.83
N ASN A 175 -3.61 7.42 7.59
CA ASN A 175 -3.73 8.81 7.16
C ASN A 175 -2.90 9.07 5.89
N LEU A 176 -1.68 8.56 5.84
CA LEU A 176 -0.82 8.67 4.65
C LEU A 176 -1.44 7.97 3.43
N GLY A 177 -2.15 6.85 3.64
CA GLY A 177 -2.84 6.13 2.56
C GLY A 177 -4.05 6.90 2.04
N LEU A 178 -4.78 7.57 2.93
CA LEU A 178 -5.85 8.49 2.56
C LEU A 178 -5.32 9.70 1.80
N ASP A 179 -4.20 10.28 2.24
CA ASP A 179 -3.55 11.37 1.52
C ASP A 179 -3.10 10.95 0.10
N VAL A 180 -2.62 9.70 -0.08
CA VAL A 180 -2.29 9.15 -1.41
C VAL A 180 -3.56 8.98 -2.26
N ALA A 181 -4.66 8.48 -1.67
CA ALA A 181 -5.95 8.38 -2.36
C ALA A 181 -6.51 9.76 -2.75
N GLU A 182 -6.18 10.81 -1.99
CA GLU A 182 -6.48 12.22 -2.28
C GLU A 182 -5.39 12.89 -3.15
N CYS A 183 -4.39 12.13 -3.63
CA CYS A 183 -3.32 12.62 -4.50
C CYS A 183 -2.47 13.76 -3.90
N LEU A 184 -2.35 13.81 -2.59
CA LEU A 184 -1.52 14.80 -1.89
C LEU A 184 -0.03 14.41 -1.87
N HIS A 185 0.29 13.13 -2.13
CA HIS A 185 1.66 12.62 -2.22
C HIS A 185 1.90 11.93 -3.56
N GLN A 186 1.69 12.63 -4.68
CA GLN A 186 2.00 12.06 -5.98
C GLN A 186 3.51 11.92 -6.20
N TRP A 187 3.89 10.92 -7.00
CA TRP A 187 5.29 10.73 -7.42
C TRP A 187 5.67 11.65 -8.62
N ASP A 188 4.71 12.35 -9.23
CA ASP A 188 4.89 13.32 -10.32
C ASP A 188 3.68 14.29 -10.35
N GLU A 189 3.92 15.58 -10.59
CA GLU A 189 2.88 16.63 -10.74
C GLU A 189 1.88 16.33 -11.87
N LYS A 190 2.30 15.58 -12.90
CA LYS A 190 1.43 15.17 -14.02
C LYS A 190 0.61 13.91 -13.74
N ALA A 191 0.80 13.27 -12.59
CA ALA A 191 0.11 12.01 -12.31
C ALA A 191 -1.42 12.20 -12.20
N VAL A 192 -1.92 13.36 -11.73
CA VAL A 192 -3.37 13.66 -11.57
C VAL A 192 -4.18 13.31 -12.83
N ALA A 193 -3.73 13.72 -14.02
CA ALA A 193 -4.48 13.55 -15.26
C ALA A 193 -4.67 12.07 -15.67
N ALA A 194 -3.84 11.16 -15.14
CA ALA A 194 -3.92 9.73 -15.40
C ALA A 194 -4.82 8.96 -14.41
N HIS A 195 -5.46 9.64 -13.45
CA HIS A 195 -6.14 9.00 -12.32
C HIS A 195 -7.57 9.54 -12.13
N PRO A 196 -8.60 9.02 -12.85
CA PRO A 196 -9.97 9.54 -12.78
C PRO A 196 -10.74 9.17 -11.49
N GLY A 197 -10.16 8.39 -10.57
CA GLY A 197 -10.77 8.00 -9.28
C GLY A 197 -10.71 9.07 -8.19
N LEU A 198 -10.30 10.29 -8.53
CA LEU A 198 -10.02 11.37 -7.59
C LEU A 198 -11.27 11.87 -6.86
N ARG A 199 -11.08 12.21 -5.59
CA ARG A 199 -11.98 13.14 -4.90
C ARG A 199 -11.56 14.55 -5.23
N THR A 200 -12.48 15.35 -5.76
CA THR A 200 -12.29 16.79 -5.95
C THR A 200 -12.39 17.58 -4.64
N VAL A 201 -12.84 16.94 -3.56
CA VAL A 201 -13.06 17.57 -2.25
C VAL A 201 -12.31 16.76 -1.20
N SER A 202 -11.23 17.34 -0.65
CA SER A 202 -10.45 16.74 0.44
C SER A 202 -11.30 16.63 1.70
N SER A 203 -11.32 15.46 2.32
CA SER A 203 -12.12 15.14 3.52
C SER A 203 -11.44 15.58 4.82
N ARG A 204 -10.38 16.41 4.75
CA ARG A 204 -9.48 16.79 5.86
C ARG A 204 -10.14 17.34 7.13
N ALA A 205 -11.45 17.56 7.14
CA ALA A 205 -12.18 18.05 8.31
C ALA A 205 -12.20 17.09 9.52
N PHE A 206 -11.81 15.80 9.42
CA PHE A 206 -12.11 14.82 10.48
C PHE A 206 -10.94 14.05 11.10
N LEU A 207 -9.71 14.20 10.62
CA LEU A 207 -8.56 13.47 11.18
C LEU A 207 -7.64 14.48 11.90
N THR A 208 -7.60 14.39 13.23
CA THR A 208 -6.64 15.14 14.03
C THR A 208 -5.23 14.82 13.54
N SER A 209 -4.44 15.83 13.19
CA SER A 209 -3.02 15.63 12.89
C SER A 209 -2.40 14.92 14.08
N SER A 210 -2.06 13.64 13.92
CA SER A 210 -1.22 12.96 14.89
C SER A 210 0.05 13.80 14.99
N GLY A 211 0.33 14.35 16.17
CA GLY A 211 1.58 15.08 16.44
C GLY A 211 2.79 14.25 16.00
N ASN A 212 3.98 14.84 15.93
CA ASN A 212 5.17 14.21 15.34
C ASN A 212 5.57 12.90 16.08
N ILE A 213 4.91 11.79 15.78
CA ILE A 213 5.10 10.49 16.45
C ILE A 213 6.52 9.96 16.28
N TRP A 214 7.24 10.51 15.30
CA TRP A 214 8.61 10.19 14.94
C TRP A 214 9.62 10.62 16.03
N GLU A 215 9.28 11.61 16.87
CA GLU A 215 10.16 12.06 17.98
C GLU A 215 10.21 11.06 19.15
N ASN A 216 9.20 10.18 19.24
CA ASN A 216 9.06 9.21 20.33
C ASN A 216 9.55 7.80 19.97
N TRP A 217 10.28 7.65 18.85
CA TRP A 217 10.96 6.41 18.53
C TRP A 217 12.22 6.28 19.41
N LYS A 218 12.08 5.67 20.58
CA LYS A 218 13.16 5.26 21.48
C LYS A 218 12.89 3.87 22.02
#